data_AF-A0A2W5QPG2-F1
#
_entry.id   AF-A0A2W5QPG2-F1
#
_cell.length_a   1.000
_cell.length_b   1.000
_cell.length_c   1.000
_cell.angle_alpha   90.00
_cell.angle_beta   90.00
_cell.angle_gamma   90.00
#
_symmetry.space_group_name_H-M   'P 1'
#
loop_
_entity.id
_entity.type
_entity.pdbx_description
1 polymer ?
#
loop_
_entity_poly.entity_id
_entity_poly.type
_entity_poly.pdbx_seq_one_letter_code
_entity_poly.pdbx_strand_id
1 'polypeptide(L)'
;MVGYTRTTKAVRQYLQASLASNTLKAYASDLKRFKAWGGTVPATPNEVARYLATAAAELRPSTLARQLAAIGYAHEMRGLVSPTKSALVRRTMKGIRRAKGVAQKQASPIAPAILRRVVRPLRCLSAAQNERDAALFLLAFAGGFRRSEIGALQVGDVEFTPRGVLIQLRRSKTDQVQRGRDVAIPRTPDAAQCPVRALRRWLTTLSSLPTRGKGSSPTSSLFCRIDRHGYACGALSGASVGWLLRKRLALHALPVDGYSAHSLRAGLVTSAFRAGAPIWAIQRQTGQRSESTVHRYIRGLNAFECNAAARVL
;
A
#
# COMPACT_ATOMS: atom_id res chain seq x y z
N MET A 1 3.90 30.80 -5.23
CA MET A 1 2.49 31.24 -5.24
C MET A 1 1.90 31.00 -6.63
N VAL A 2 0.63 30.63 -6.71
CA VAL A 2 -0.04 30.06 -7.89
C VAL A 2 -0.34 31.15 -8.94
N GLY A 3 -0.16 30.85 -10.23
CA GLY A 3 -0.59 31.68 -11.38
C GLY A 3 -2.09 31.59 -11.68
N TYR A 4 -2.90 31.57 -10.62
CA TYR A 4 -4.36 31.66 -10.64
C TYR A 4 -4.72 32.82 -9.72
N THR A 5 -4.38 34.03 -10.12
CA THR A 5 -4.44 35.24 -9.27
C THR A 5 -5.87 35.71 -8.98
N ARG A 6 -6.91 35.08 -9.57
CA ARG A 6 -8.33 35.35 -9.28
C ARG A 6 -9.18 34.09 -9.20
N THR A 7 -8.92 33.22 -8.21
CA THR A 7 -9.87 32.12 -7.89
C THR A 7 -10.32 32.18 -6.44
N THR A 8 -11.62 31.93 -6.25
CA THR A 8 -12.27 31.91 -4.94
C THR A 8 -11.60 30.89 -4.01
N LYS A 9 -11.73 31.10 -2.69
CA LYS A 9 -11.20 30.19 -1.66
C LYS A 9 -11.67 28.74 -1.90
N ALA A 10 -12.92 28.56 -2.32
CA ALA A 10 -13.52 27.27 -2.65
C ALA A 10 -12.80 26.58 -3.82
N VAL A 11 -12.52 27.27 -4.93
CA VAL A 11 -11.83 26.66 -6.08
C VAL A 11 -10.41 26.24 -5.71
N ARG A 12 -9.68 27.04 -4.92
CA ARG A 12 -8.36 26.64 -4.39
C ARG A 12 -8.43 25.38 -3.53
N GLN A 13 -9.47 25.24 -2.70
CA GLN A 13 -9.67 24.06 -1.86
C GLN A 13 -9.96 22.82 -2.71
N TYR A 14 -10.79 22.92 -3.74
CA TYR A 14 -11.06 21.80 -4.65
C TYR A 14 -9.85 21.44 -5.52
N LEU A 15 -9.08 22.42 -5.99
CA LEU A 15 -7.83 22.17 -6.71
C LEU A 15 -6.80 21.45 -5.82
N GLN A 16 -6.69 21.81 -4.54
CA GLN A 16 -5.85 21.11 -3.58
C GLN A 16 -6.35 19.69 -3.28
N ALA A 17 -7.66 19.48 -3.25
CA ALA A 17 -8.29 18.17 -3.03
C ALA A 17 -8.24 17.26 -4.28
N SER A 18 -7.98 17.81 -5.47
CA SER A 18 -7.93 17.06 -6.74
C SER A 18 -6.83 15.98 -6.77
N LEU A 19 -5.76 16.16 -6.00
CA LEU A 19 -4.68 15.19 -5.87
C LEU A 19 -4.54 14.70 -4.43
N ALA A 20 -4.28 13.41 -4.28
CA ALA A 20 -3.97 12.84 -2.98
C ALA A 20 -2.73 13.53 -2.36
N SER A 21 -2.76 13.77 -1.04
CA SER A 21 -1.66 14.42 -0.31
C SER A 21 -0.29 13.75 -0.51
N ASN A 22 -0.26 12.42 -0.64
CA ASN A 22 0.95 11.66 -0.94
C ASN A 22 1.47 11.93 -2.36
N THR A 23 0.59 12.15 -3.34
CA THR A 23 0.98 12.53 -4.70
C THR A 23 1.62 13.92 -4.70
N LEU A 24 1.07 14.88 -3.96
CA LEU A 24 1.66 16.21 -3.83
C LEU A 24 3.05 16.18 -3.19
N LYS A 25 3.23 15.41 -2.10
CA LYS A 25 4.55 15.22 -1.48
C LYS A 25 5.55 14.57 -2.44
N ALA A 26 5.10 13.55 -3.19
CA ALA A 26 5.93 12.89 -4.18
C ALA A 26 6.34 13.86 -5.31
N TYR A 27 5.41 14.65 -5.83
CA TYR A 27 5.68 15.64 -6.87
C TYR A 27 6.62 16.75 -6.39
N ALA A 28 6.47 17.22 -5.14
CA ALA A 28 7.38 18.19 -4.56
C ALA A 28 8.83 17.64 -4.48
N SER A 29 8.99 16.39 -4.04
CA SER A 29 10.29 15.72 -3.98
C SER A 29 10.88 15.49 -5.38
N ASP A 30 10.06 15.06 -6.34
CA ASP A 30 10.47 14.85 -7.73
C ASP A 30 10.92 16.16 -8.38
N LEU A 31 10.17 17.25 -8.17
CA LEU A 31 10.49 18.56 -8.70
C LEU A 31 11.76 19.14 -8.06
N LYS A 32 11.99 18.90 -6.76
CA LYS A 32 13.25 19.26 -6.09
C LYS A 32 14.44 18.56 -6.76
N ARG A 33 14.31 17.28 -7.11
CA ARG A 33 15.37 16.54 -7.80
C ARG A 33 15.61 17.05 -9.22
N PHE A 34 14.56 17.37 -9.97
CA PHE A 34 14.69 17.98 -11.30
C PHE A 34 15.44 19.32 -11.24
N LYS A 35 15.09 20.18 -10.27
CA LYS A 35 15.78 21.45 -10.04
C LYS A 35 17.23 21.27 -9.59
N ALA A 36 17.50 20.31 -8.72
CA ALA A 36 18.86 20.02 -8.26
C ALA A 36 19.78 19.54 -9.39
N TRP A 37 19.23 18.91 -10.43
CA TRP A 37 19.98 18.57 -11.65
C TRP A 37 20.26 19.79 -12.55
N GLY A 38 19.62 20.93 -12.30
CA GLY A 38 19.71 22.14 -13.11
C GLY A 38 18.44 22.46 -13.92
N GLY A 39 17.36 21.70 -13.72
CA GLY A 39 16.09 21.91 -14.42
C GLY A 39 15.32 23.14 -13.93
N THR A 40 14.65 23.84 -14.84
CA THR A 40 13.86 25.04 -14.52
C THR A 40 12.37 24.86 -14.79
N VAL A 41 11.52 25.78 -14.30
CA VAL A 41 10.10 25.84 -14.70
C VAL A 41 9.82 27.31 -15.05
N PRO A 42 9.45 27.65 -16.30
CA PRO A 42 9.20 26.76 -17.44
C PRO A 42 10.43 25.97 -17.90
N ALA A 43 10.23 24.71 -18.27
CA ALA A 43 11.24 23.85 -18.89
C ALA A 43 10.95 23.68 -20.39
N THR A 44 12.00 23.45 -21.17
CA THR A 44 11.84 23.09 -22.59
C THR A 44 11.70 21.58 -22.78
N PRO A 45 11.06 21.09 -23.86
CA PRO A 45 11.09 19.68 -24.23
C PRO A 45 12.50 19.05 -24.26
N ASN A 46 13.50 19.81 -24.75
CA ASN A 46 14.89 19.36 -24.83
C ASN A 46 15.53 19.19 -23.45
N GLU A 47 15.29 20.12 -22.54
CA GLU A 47 15.76 20.05 -21.15
C GLU A 47 15.16 18.86 -20.41
N VAL A 48 13.84 18.63 -20.55
CA VAL A 48 13.17 17.47 -19.97
C VAL A 48 13.70 16.16 -20.55
N ALA A 49 13.92 16.09 -21.87
CA ALA A 49 14.47 14.90 -22.51
C ALA A 49 15.90 14.59 -22.04
N ARG A 50 16.77 15.61 -21.92
CA ARG A 50 18.12 15.47 -21.35
C ARG A 50 18.08 14.98 -19.91
N TYR A 51 17.23 15.58 -19.08
CA TYR A 51 17.02 15.13 -17.71
C TYR A 51 16.62 13.66 -17.65
N LEU A 52 15.67 13.23 -18.47
CA LEU A 52 15.25 11.83 -18.52
C LEU A 52 16.40 10.89 -18.90
N ALA A 53 17.20 11.25 -19.90
CA ALA A 53 18.32 10.45 -20.35
C ALA A 53 19.37 10.30 -19.24
N THR A 54 19.75 11.39 -18.57
CA THR A 54 20.71 11.36 -17.46
C THR A 54 20.14 10.64 -16.24
N ALA A 55 18.93 10.97 -15.81
CA ALA A 55 18.29 10.35 -14.65
C ALA A 55 17.97 8.87 -14.89
N ALA A 56 17.89 8.44 -16.15
CA ALA A 56 17.81 7.04 -16.51
C ALA A 56 19.11 6.28 -16.26
N ALA A 57 20.24 6.85 -15.83
CA ALA A 57 21.32 6.00 -15.30
C ALA A 57 20.86 5.34 -13.99
N GLU A 58 20.28 6.12 -13.08
CA GLU A 58 20.02 5.70 -11.70
C GLU A 58 18.57 5.28 -11.44
N LEU A 59 17.62 5.85 -12.17
CA LEU A 59 16.20 5.71 -11.86
C LEU A 59 15.51 4.65 -12.71
N ARG A 60 14.50 4.03 -12.09
CA ARG A 60 13.60 3.10 -12.78
C ARG A 60 12.63 3.88 -13.69
N PRO A 61 12.18 3.29 -14.81
CA PRO A 61 11.22 3.95 -15.70
C PRO A 61 9.92 4.40 -15.02
N SER A 62 9.45 3.69 -13.99
CA SER A 62 8.28 4.09 -13.22
C SER A 62 8.50 5.35 -12.38
N THR A 63 9.72 5.54 -11.85
CA THR A 63 10.09 6.76 -11.13
C THR A 63 10.19 7.94 -12.09
N LEU A 64 10.83 7.76 -13.25
CA LEU A 64 10.94 8.78 -14.29
C LEU A 64 9.56 9.21 -14.82
N ALA A 65 8.64 8.26 -15.03
CA ALA A 65 7.27 8.58 -15.43
C ALA A 65 6.53 9.45 -14.38
N ARG A 66 6.78 9.22 -13.08
CA ARG A 66 6.22 10.04 -12.01
C ARG A 66 6.86 11.43 -11.96
N GLN A 67 8.17 11.53 -12.18
CA GLN A 67 8.86 12.82 -12.31
C GLN A 67 8.35 13.63 -13.49
N LEU A 68 8.08 13.01 -14.64
CA LEU A 68 7.41 13.68 -15.76
C LEU A 68 6.05 14.23 -15.35
N ALA A 69 5.23 13.43 -14.66
CA ALA A 69 3.94 13.91 -14.18
C ALA A 69 4.10 15.11 -13.22
N ALA A 70 5.11 15.09 -12.34
CA ALA A 70 5.42 16.20 -11.45
C ALA A 70 5.84 17.48 -12.20
N ILE A 71 6.71 17.35 -13.22
CA ILE A 71 7.13 18.47 -14.07
C ILE A 71 5.93 19.02 -14.84
N GLY A 72 5.10 18.16 -15.43
CA GLY A 72 3.90 18.56 -16.15
C GLY A 72 2.91 19.29 -15.26
N TYR A 73 2.65 18.74 -14.07
CA TYR A 73 1.80 19.38 -13.06
C TYR A 73 2.35 20.74 -12.62
N ALA A 74 3.66 20.90 -12.46
CA ALA A 74 4.27 22.18 -12.10
C ALA A 74 4.06 23.27 -13.16
N HIS A 75 3.98 22.89 -14.44
CA HIS A 75 3.65 23.81 -15.54
C HIS A 75 2.15 24.16 -15.54
N GLU A 76 1.29 23.15 -15.45
CA GLU A 76 -0.17 23.34 -15.43
C GLU A 76 -0.60 24.23 -14.25
N MET A 77 0.01 24.08 -13.07
CA MET A 77 -0.24 24.92 -11.89
C MET A 77 0.21 26.38 -12.05
N ARG A 78 1.00 26.69 -13.08
CA ARG A 78 1.43 28.05 -13.44
C ARG A 78 0.73 28.56 -14.71
N GLY A 79 -0.26 27.82 -15.23
CA GLY A 79 -0.93 28.15 -16.50
C GLY A 79 -0.04 27.98 -17.73
N LEU A 80 1.06 27.23 -17.61
CA LEU A 80 2.05 27.04 -18.69
C LEU A 80 1.75 25.77 -19.48
N VAL A 81 2.11 25.78 -20.77
CA VAL A 81 2.07 24.57 -21.61
C VAL A 81 3.07 23.54 -21.08
N SER A 82 2.61 22.31 -20.89
CA SER A 82 3.45 21.22 -20.37
C SER A 82 4.42 20.68 -21.43
N PRO A 83 5.76 20.74 -21.20
CA PRO A 83 6.75 20.22 -22.15
C PRO A 83 6.72 18.69 -22.26
N THR A 84 6.08 18.03 -21.29
CA THR A 84 6.08 16.57 -21.12
C THR A 84 5.26 15.82 -22.17
N LYS A 85 4.33 16.51 -22.83
CA LYS A 85 3.47 15.94 -23.89
C LYS A 85 4.14 15.96 -25.27
N SER A 86 5.28 16.64 -25.41
CA SER A 86 6.04 16.72 -26.67
C SER A 86 6.44 15.33 -27.21
N ALA A 87 6.55 15.23 -28.54
CA ALA A 87 6.95 13.98 -29.18
C ALA A 87 8.35 13.52 -28.73
N LEU A 88 9.28 14.46 -28.56
CA LEU A 88 10.63 14.21 -28.06
C LEU A 88 10.59 13.52 -26.69
N VAL A 89 9.95 14.12 -25.69
CA VAL A 89 9.90 13.57 -24.32
C VAL A 89 9.21 12.20 -24.29
N ARG A 90 8.12 12.03 -25.05
CA ARG A 90 7.41 10.74 -25.16
C ARG A 90 8.30 9.66 -25.78
N ARG A 91 9.03 9.99 -26.86
CA ARG A 91 9.94 9.05 -27.54
C ARG A 91 11.14 8.71 -26.66
N THR A 92 11.75 9.67 -25.97
CA THR A 92 12.82 9.43 -25.00
C THR A 92 12.36 8.47 -23.90
N MET A 93 11.19 8.71 -23.31
CA MET A 93 10.64 7.82 -22.28
C MET A 93 10.34 6.41 -22.80
N LYS A 94 9.87 6.30 -24.05
CA LYS A 94 9.65 5.00 -24.74
C LYS A 94 10.98 4.27 -24.96
N GLY A 95 12.02 4.98 -25.40
CA GLY A 95 13.39 4.45 -25.56
C GLY A 95 13.96 3.93 -24.25
N ILE A 96 13.88 4.73 -23.17
CA ILE A 96 14.33 4.32 -21.82
C ILE A 96 13.63 3.04 -21.35
N ARG A 97 12.32 2.92 -21.58
CA ARG A 97 11.57 1.71 -21.20
C ARG A 97 12.04 0.47 -21.96
N ARG A 98 12.34 0.60 -23.26
CA ARG A 98 12.84 -0.49 -24.11
C ARG A 98 14.25 -0.90 -23.69
N ALA A 99 15.17 0.06 -23.59
CA ALA A 99 16.56 -0.19 -23.25
C ALA A 99 16.72 -0.80 -21.85
N LYS A 100 15.91 -0.37 -20.87
CA LYS A 100 16.03 -0.86 -19.50
C LYS A 100 15.30 -2.17 -19.20
N GLY A 101 14.40 -2.64 -20.07
CA GLY A 101 13.70 -3.92 -19.91
C GLY A 101 13.31 -4.27 -18.47
N VAL A 102 12.61 -3.37 -17.75
CA VAL A 102 12.43 -3.58 -16.31
C VAL A 102 11.17 -4.39 -16.04
N ALA A 103 11.33 -5.70 -15.79
CA ALA A 103 10.33 -6.47 -15.08
C ALA A 103 10.06 -5.77 -13.72
N GLN A 104 8.82 -5.36 -13.47
CA GLN A 104 8.47 -4.73 -12.20
C GLN A 104 8.72 -5.74 -11.08
N LYS A 105 9.75 -5.50 -10.23
CA LYS A 105 9.95 -6.27 -8.99
C LYS A 105 8.71 -6.11 -8.11
N GLN A 106 7.86 -7.13 -8.09
CA GLN A 106 6.70 -7.21 -7.20
C GLN A 106 7.15 -7.77 -5.84
N ALA A 107 6.44 -7.39 -4.78
CA ALA A 107 6.69 -7.97 -3.46
C ALA A 107 6.33 -9.46 -3.50
N SER A 108 7.16 -10.31 -2.90
CA SER A 108 6.90 -11.75 -2.84
C SER A 108 5.59 -12.00 -2.07
N PRO A 109 4.65 -12.80 -2.61
CA PRO A 109 3.42 -13.13 -1.90
C PRO A 109 3.76 -13.96 -0.66
N ILE A 110 3.24 -13.57 0.52
CA ILE A 110 3.45 -14.38 1.72
C ILE A 110 2.63 -15.66 1.62
N ALA A 111 3.31 -16.81 1.68
CA ALA A 111 2.63 -18.09 1.71
C ALA A 111 1.89 -18.28 3.04
N PRO A 112 0.71 -18.94 3.07
CA PRO A 112 0.00 -19.23 4.31
C PRO A 112 0.89 -19.93 5.35
N ALA A 113 1.74 -20.87 4.93
CA ALA A 113 2.70 -21.53 5.83
C ALA A 113 3.66 -20.56 6.52
N ILE A 114 4.16 -19.53 5.81
CA ILE A 114 5.03 -18.49 6.38
C ILE A 114 4.22 -17.62 7.33
N LEU A 115 3.02 -17.17 6.92
CA LEU A 115 2.13 -16.38 7.79
C LEU A 115 1.84 -17.11 9.11
N ARG A 116 1.54 -18.42 9.06
CA ARG A 116 1.30 -19.25 10.24
C ARG A 116 2.48 -19.25 11.22
N ARG A 117 3.72 -19.20 10.72
CA ARG A 117 4.93 -19.12 11.56
C ARG A 117 5.10 -17.72 12.14
N VAL A 118 4.99 -16.69 11.30
CA VAL A 118 5.24 -15.28 11.65
C VAL A 118 4.32 -14.77 12.77
N VAL A 119 3.08 -15.27 12.83
CA VAL A 119 2.10 -14.87 13.87
C VAL A 119 2.29 -15.59 15.20
N ARG A 120 3.16 -16.61 15.29
CA ARG A 120 3.44 -17.30 16.55
C ARG A 120 4.06 -16.34 17.57
N PRO A 121 3.69 -16.47 18.86
CA PRO A 121 4.24 -15.61 19.90
C PRO A 121 5.74 -15.88 20.06
N LEU A 122 6.50 -14.83 20.32
CA LEU A 122 7.92 -14.88 20.61
C LEU A 122 8.17 -14.31 22.01
N ARG A 123 9.00 -14.99 22.80
CA ARG A 123 9.33 -14.59 24.18
C ARG A 123 10.06 -13.24 24.27
N CYS A 124 10.78 -12.87 23.21
CA CYS A 124 11.48 -11.58 23.12
C CYS A 124 10.56 -10.38 22.81
N LEU A 125 9.25 -10.61 22.66
CA LEU A 125 8.23 -9.56 22.47
C LEU A 125 7.24 -9.62 23.63
N SER A 126 6.69 -8.47 24.02
CA SER A 126 5.64 -8.44 25.03
C SER A 126 4.37 -9.14 24.53
N ALA A 127 3.49 -9.55 25.46
CA ALA A 127 2.19 -10.14 25.11
C ALA A 127 1.39 -9.21 24.17
N ALA A 128 1.33 -7.92 24.48
CA ALA A 128 0.66 -6.92 23.65
C ALA A 128 1.27 -6.77 22.25
N GLN A 129 2.60 -6.81 22.12
CA GLN A 129 3.25 -6.81 20.81
C GLN A 129 2.93 -8.07 20.01
N ASN A 130 2.92 -9.23 20.67
CA ASN A 130 2.59 -10.50 20.03
C ASN A 130 1.16 -10.50 19.48
N GLU A 131 0.20 -10.09 20.30
CA GLU A 131 -1.22 -10.04 19.92
C GLU A 131 -1.51 -8.98 18.86
N ARG A 132 -0.93 -7.78 18.99
CA ARG A 132 -1.04 -6.73 17.96
C ARG A 132 -0.57 -7.23 16.60
N ASP A 133 0.63 -7.80 16.54
CA ASP A 133 1.23 -8.22 15.27
C ASP A 133 0.45 -9.39 14.65
N ALA A 134 -0.02 -10.34 15.47
CA ALA A 134 -0.86 -11.44 15.01
C ALA A 134 -2.18 -10.94 14.43
N ALA A 135 -2.89 -10.07 15.16
CA ALA A 135 -4.12 -9.45 14.67
C ALA A 135 -3.87 -8.64 13.39
N LEU A 136 -2.81 -7.82 13.36
CA LEU A 136 -2.44 -6.98 12.22
C LEU A 136 -2.20 -7.82 10.96
N PHE A 137 -1.38 -8.87 11.04
CA PHE A 137 -1.03 -9.65 9.85
C PHE A 137 -2.16 -10.55 9.37
N LEU A 138 -2.88 -11.21 10.29
CA LEU A 138 -4.02 -12.05 9.93
C LEU A 138 -5.14 -11.21 9.31
N LEU A 139 -5.44 -10.04 9.89
CA LEU A 139 -6.44 -9.12 9.36
C LEU A 139 -6.01 -8.54 7.99
N ALA A 140 -4.75 -8.11 7.87
CA ALA A 140 -4.19 -7.60 6.61
C ALA A 140 -4.20 -8.66 5.49
N PHE A 141 -3.89 -9.91 5.82
CA PHE A 141 -3.96 -11.03 4.89
C PHE A 141 -5.42 -11.31 4.52
N ALA A 142 -6.29 -11.60 5.49
CA ALA A 142 -7.68 -12.03 5.23
C ALA A 142 -8.52 -10.95 4.53
N GLY A 143 -8.35 -9.68 4.89
CA GLY A 143 -9.04 -8.56 4.23
C GLY A 143 -8.37 -8.07 2.94
N GLY A 144 -7.15 -8.55 2.64
CA GLY A 144 -6.38 -8.12 1.48
C GLY A 144 -6.11 -6.62 1.45
N PHE A 145 -5.96 -5.98 2.62
CA PHE A 145 -5.90 -4.53 2.75
C PHE A 145 -4.64 -3.93 2.11
N ARG A 146 -4.75 -2.71 1.58
CA ARG A 146 -3.56 -1.91 1.26
C ARG A 146 -2.91 -1.42 2.55
N ARG A 147 -1.60 -1.20 2.52
CA ARG A 147 -0.84 -0.69 3.68
C ARG A 147 -1.43 0.57 4.32
N SER A 148 -2.01 1.46 3.52
CA SER A 148 -2.63 2.70 3.99
C SER A 148 -4.03 2.50 4.55
N GLU A 149 -4.74 1.47 4.11
CA GLU A 149 -6.07 1.11 4.61
C GLU A 149 -5.92 0.52 6.02
N ILE A 150 -5.06 -0.49 6.18
CA ILE A 150 -4.82 -1.14 7.49
C ILE A 150 -4.31 -0.17 8.56
N GLY A 151 -3.44 0.78 8.19
CA GLY A 151 -2.90 1.78 9.13
C GLY A 151 -3.86 2.94 9.42
N ALA A 152 -5.00 3.02 8.73
CA ALA A 152 -6.01 4.06 8.94
C ALA A 152 -7.27 3.52 9.64
N LEU A 153 -7.36 2.21 9.87
CA LEU A 153 -8.49 1.60 10.58
C LEU A 153 -8.58 2.14 12.01
N GLN A 154 -9.81 2.44 12.43
CA GLN A 154 -10.17 2.78 13.79
C GLN A 154 -10.95 1.65 14.44
N VAL A 155 -11.03 1.66 15.77
CA VAL A 155 -11.80 0.66 16.52
C VAL A 155 -13.27 0.70 16.13
N GLY A 156 -13.83 1.90 15.88
CA GLY A 156 -15.20 2.08 15.41
C GLY A 156 -15.48 1.57 13.98
N ASP A 157 -14.45 1.21 13.21
CA ASP A 157 -14.62 0.61 11.89
C ASP A 157 -14.87 -0.92 11.96
N VAL A 158 -14.94 -1.50 13.16
CA VAL A 158 -15.01 -2.96 13.40
C VAL A 158 -16.38 -3.35 13.93
N GLU A 159 -17.09 -4.20 13.19
CA GLU A 159 -18.37 -4.76 13.58
C GLU A 159 -18.30 -6.29 13.62
N PHE A 160 -18.48 -6.88 14.81
CA PHE A 160 -18.51 -8.34 14.96
C PHE A 160 -19.89 -8.90 14.64
N THR A 161 -19.92 -9.96 13.84
CA THR A 161 -21.15 -10.68 13.49
C THR A 161 -20.99 -12.16 13.88
N PRO A 162 -22.09 -12.95 13.94
CA PRO A 162 -21.99 -14.39 14.18
C PRO A 162 -21.10 -15.11 13.16
N ARG A 163 -21.03 -14.61 11.91
CA ARG A 163 -20.26 -15.21 10.81
C ARG A 163 -18.78 -14.76 10.78
N GLY A 164 -18.42 -13.68 11.48
CA GLY A 164 -17.06 -13.16 11.47
C GLY A 164 -16.98 -11.70 11.91
N VAL A 165 -16.29 -10.88 11.12
CA VAL A 165 -16.17 -9.44 11.36
C VAL A 165 -16.32 -8.67 10.05
N LEU A 166 -17.06 -7.57 10.08
CA LEU A 166 -17.15 -6.59 9.02
C LEU A 166 -16.20 -5.43 9.36
N ILE A 167 -15.37 -5.05 8.39
CA ILE A 167 -14.44 -3.93 8.51
C ILE A 167 -14.87 -2.84 7.53
N GLN A 168 -15.27 -1.68 8.06
CA GLN A 168 -15.67 -0.54 7.26
C GLN A 168 -14.45 0.27 6.81
N LEU A 169 -14.14 0.22 5.51
CA LEU A 169 -13.08 1.05 4.95
C LEU A 169 -13.65 2.40 4.54
N ARG A 170 -13.45 3.46 5.35
CA ARG A 170 -13.92 4.82 5.03
C ARG A 170 -13.25 5.47 3.83
N ARG A 171 -11.99 5.12 3.54
CA ARG A 171 -11.24 5.64 2.39
C ARG A 171 -10.40 4.54 1.75
N SER A 172 -10.41 4.46 0.43
CA SER A 172 -9.49 3.60 -0.32
C SER A 172 -8.82 4.40 -1.44
N LYS A 173 -7.62 3.97 -1.86
CA LYS A 173 -6.89 4.63 -2.96
C LYS A 173 -7.69 4.69 -4.28
N THR A 174 -8.61 3.75 -4.48
CA THR A 174 -9.46 3.63 -5.67
C THR A 174 -10.86 4.21 -5.47
N ASP A 175 -11.15 4.73 -4.28
CA ASP A 175 -12.41 5.35 -3.92
C ASP A 175 -12.20 6.87 -3.81
N GLN A 176 -12.15 7.51 -4.99
CA GLN A 176 -11.95 8.95 -5.13
C GLN A 176 -13.11 9.77 -4.54
N VAL A 177 -14.27 9.13 -4.29
CA VAL A 177 -15.50 9.76 -3.78
C VAL A 177 -15.76 9.43 -2.30
N GLN A 178 -14.89 8.64 -1.65
CA GLN A 178 -15.01 8.25 -0.24
C GLN A 178 -16.33 7.54 0.12
N ARG A 179 -16.92 6.76 -0.80
CA ARG A 179 -18.10 5.93 -0.49
C ARG A 179 -17.81 4.85 0.56
N GLY A 180 -16.54 4.48 0.70
CA GLY A 180 -16.10 3.38 1.52
C GLY A 180 -16.52 2.02 0.97
N ARG A 181 -16.11 0.96 1.67
CA ARG A 181 -16.60 -0.42 1.42
C ARG A 181 -16.48 -1.26 2.67
N ASP A 182 -17.38 -2.21 2.83
CA ASP A 182 -17.28 -3.21 3.88
C ASP A 182 -16.49 -4.42 3.39
N VAL A 183 -15.58 -4.88 4.24
CA VAL A 183 -14.78 -6.07 4.01
C VAL A 183 -15.17 -7.11 5.05
N ALA A 184 -15.87 -8.14 4.60
CA ALA A 184 -16.22 -9.28 5.44
C ALA A 184 -15.00 -10.20 5.62
N ILE A 185 -14.73 -10.56 6.86
CA ILE A 185 -13.65 -11.46 7.25
C ILE A 185 -14.27 -12.61 8.04
N PRO A 186 -14.38 -13.81 7.44
CA PRO A 186 -15.03 -14.93 8.09
C PRO A 186 -14.16 -15.48 9.23
N ARG A 187 -14.83 -16.11 10.21
CA ARG A 187 -14.15 -16.89 11.25
C ARG A 187 -13.56 -18.16 10.64
N THR A 188 -12.29 -18.45 10.91
CA THR A 188 -11.66 -19.72 10.52
C THR A 188 -11.74 -20.78 11.63
N PRO A 189 -11.75 -22.08 11.29
CA PRO A 189 -11.73 -23.17 12.27
C PRO A 189 -10.47 -23.17 13.14
N ASP A 190 -9.30 -23.03 12.52
CA ASP A 190 -8.01 -22.95 13.23
C ASP A 190 -7.96 -21.67 14.07
N ALA A 191 -8.04 -21.83 15.39
CA ALA A 191 -8.08 -20.74 16.34
C ALA A 191 -6.79 -19.91 16.37
N ALA A 192 -5.63 -20.53 16.11
CA ALA A 192 -4.33 -19.84 16.11
C ALA A 192 -4.15 -18.97 14.86
N GLN A 193 -4.89 -19.26 13.80
CA GLN A 193 -4.83 -18.54 12.51
C GLN A 193 -6.07 -17.71 12.24
N CYS A 194 -6.97 -17.61 13.23
CA CYS A 194 -8.24 -16.95 13.06
C CYS A 194 -8.12 -15.43 13.17
N PRO A 195 -8.32 -14.66 12.07
CA PRO A 195 -8.23 -13.20 12.13
C PRO A 195 -9.26 -12.60 13.09
N VAL A 196 -10.46 -13.19 13.17
CA VAL A 196 -11.53 -12.73 14.08
C VAL A 196 -11.13 -12.92 15.54
N ARG A 197 -10.58 -14.09 15.92
CA ARG A 197 -10.15 -14.34 17.30
C ARG A 197 -8.92 -13.51 17.66
N ALA A 198 -7.96 -13.39 16.75
CA ALA A 198 -6.78 -12.55 16.95
C ALA A 198 -7.17 -11.08 17.15
N LEU A 199 -8.11 -10.57 16.35
CA LEU A 199 -8.63 -9.21 16.49
C LEU A 199 -9.34 -9.00 17.83
N ARG A 200 -10.18 -9.95 18.27
CA ARG A 200 -10.82 -9.86 19.59
C ARG A 200 -9.81 -9.81 20.74
N ARG A 201 -8.82 -10.71 20.73
CA ARG A 201 -7.74 -10.70 21.73
C ARG A 201 -7.01 -9.37 21.76
N TRP A 202 -6.64 -8.86 20.58
CA TRP A 202 -5.99 -7.57 20.47
C TRP A 202 -6.87 -6.42 20.97
N LEU A 203 -8.17 -6.38 20.68
CA LEU A 203 -9.06 -5.33 21.20
C LEU A 203 -9.19 -5.38 22.72
N THR A 204 -9.26 -6.56 23.32
CA THR A 204 -9.23 -6.74 24.78
C THR A 204 -7.94 -6.16 25.36
N THR A 205 -6.78 -6.53 24.81
CA THR A 205 -5.49 -5.99 25.26
C THR A 205 -5.38 -4.49 25.01
N LEU A 206 -5.80 -4.00 23.85
CA LEU A 206 -5.76 -2.57 23.54
C LEU A 206 -6.57 -1.74 24.54
N SER A 207 -7.70 -2.26 25.02
CA SER A 207 -8.55 -1.60 26.01
C SER A 207 -7.93 -1.51 27.40
N SER A 208 -6.99 -2.40 27.74
CA SER A 208 -6.30 -2.43 29.04
C SER A 208 -4.92 -1.77 29.03
N LEU A 209 -4.38 -1.43 27.86
CA LEU A 209 -3.05 -0.82 27.77
C LEU A 209 -3.05 0.64 28.28
N PRO A 210 -2.06 1.04 29.09
CA PRO A 210 -1.91 2.42 29.48
C PRO A 210 -1.50 3.28 28.27
N THR A 211 -2.06 4.49 28.17
CA THR A 211 -1.82 5.40 27.05
C THR A 211 -0.83 6.50 27.42
N ARG A 212 0.10 6.84 26.53
CA ARG A 212 1.05 7.94 26.74
C ARG A 212 0.99 8.94 25.58
N GLY A 213 0.60 10.20 25.86
CA GLY A 213 0.61 11.32 24.91
C GLY A 213 -0.61 12.25 25.00
N LYS A 214 -0.43 13.55 24.72
CA LYS A 214 -1.51 14.54 24.54
C LYS A 214 -1.94 14.57 23.05
N GLY A 215 -3.22 14.33 22.77
CA GLY A 215 -3.83 14.48 21.44
C GLY A 215 -4.37 13.17 20.86
N SER A 216 -5.68 13.16 20.56
CA SER A 216 -6.49 12.05 20.02
C SER A 216 -6.18 10.69 20.64
N SER A 217 -7.02 10.26 21.59
CA SER A 217 -6.81 9.03 22.36
C SER A 217 -6.29 7.88 21.48
N PRO A 218 -5.11 7.29 21.78
CA PRO A 218 -4.53 6.16 21.02
C PRO A 218 -5.51 5.01 20.80
N THR A 219 -6.54 4.91 21.67
CA THR A 219 -7.63 3.92 21.63
C THR A 219 -8.62 4.10 20.47
N SER A 220 -8.60 5.24 19.76
CA SER A 220 -9.43 5.40 18.56
C SER A 220 -8.89 4.61 17.36
N SER A 221 -7.56 4.44 17.26
CA SER A 221 -6.92 3.71 16.15
C SER A 221 -6.91 2.21 16.43
N LEU A 222 -7.22 1.40 15.42
CA LEU A 222 -7.28 -0.05 15.59
C LEU A 222 -5.91 -0.65 15.91
N PHE A 223 -4.83 -0.09 15.34
CA PHE A 223 -3.47 -0.51 15.64
C PHE A 223 -2.63 0.69 16.08
N CYS A 224 -1.90 0.52 17.18
CA CYS A 224 -1.03 1.53 17.75
C CYS A 224 0.42 1.04 17.86
N ARG A 225 1.34 1.99 18.05
CA ARG A 225 2.70 1.62 18.50
C ARG A 225 2.65 1.23 19.97
N ILE A 226 3.56 0.35 20.38
CA ILE A 226 3.76 -0.05 21.77
C ILE A 226 5.21 0.26 22.09
N ASP A 227 5.45 1.10 23.10
CA ASP A 227 6.80 1.48 23.51
C ASP A 227 7.47 0.38 24.37
N ARG A 228 8.73 0.61 24.77
CA ARG A 228 9.50 -0.33 25.61
C ARG A 228 8.92 -0.55 27.01
N HIS A 229 8.07 0.37 27.47
CA HIS A 229 7.44 0.32 28.79
C HIS A 229 6.01 -0.25 28.73
N GLY A 230 5.55 -0.66 27.55
CA GLY A 230 4.23 -1.25 27.35
C GLY A 230 3.11 -0.24 27.09
N TYR A 231 3.41 1.04 26.85
CA TYR A 231 2.37 2.04 26.61
C TYR A 231 1.93 2.07 25.14
N ALA A 232 0.63 2.28 24.93
CA ALA A 232 0.07 2.54 23.62
C ALA A 232 0.38 4.00 23.18
N CYS A 233 1.05 4.14 22.03
CA CYS A 233 1.67 5.39 21.57
C CYS A 233 1.28 5.76 20.13
N GLY A 234 0.10 6.36 19.96
CA GLY A 234 -0.38 6.86 18.67
C GLY A 234 -0.58 5.78 17.59
N ALA A 235 -1.20 6.17 16.47
CA ALA A 235 -1.57 5.26 15.39
C ALA A 235 -0.34 4.62 14.71
N LEU A 236 -0.50 3.36 14.29
CA LEU A 236 0.50 2.65 13.50
C LEU A 236 0.45 3.14 12.05
N SER A 237 1.57 3.67 11.54
CA SER A 237 1.63 4.07 10.13
C SER A 237 1.59 2.86 9.19
N GLY A 238 1.07 3.04 7.97
CA GLY A 238 1.11 2.00 6.94
C GLY A 238 2.52 1.56 6.54
N ALA A 239 3.54 2.40 6.76
CA ALA A 239 4.94 2.01 6.56
C ALA A 239 5.44 1.05 7.65
N SER A 240 4.98 1.24 8.89
CA SER A 240 5.34 0.41 10.04
C SER A 240 4.87 -1.03 9.88
N VAL A 241 3.77 -1.30 9.19
CA VAL A 241 3.28 -2.66 8.92
C VAL A 241 4.33 -3.50 8.18
N GLY A 242 4.95 -2.93 7.14
CA GLY A 242 5.98 -3.63 6.37
C GLY A 242 7.26 -3.84 7.18
N TRP A 243 7.61 -2.88 8.04
CA TRP A 243 8.74 -3.01 8.95
C TRP A 243 8.50 -4.09 10.00
N LEU A 244 7.31 -4.13 10.63
CA LEU A 244 6.92 -5.15 11.59
C LEU A 244 6.94 -6.55 10.97
N LEU A 245 6.41 -6.70 9.74
CA LEU A 245 6.45 -7.97 9.04
C LEU A 245 7.89 -8.47 8.85
N ARG A 246 8.79 -7.61 8.37
CA ARG A 246 10.21 -7.96 8.20
C ARG A 246 10.89 -8.27 9.53
N LYS A 247 10.59 -7.50 10.58
CA LYS A 247 11.10 -7.78 11.94
C LYS A 247 10.66 -9.16 12.40
N ARG A 248 9.38 -9.50 12.22
CA ARG A 248 8.83 -10.81 12.63
C ARG A 248 9.40 -11.95 11.79
N LEU A 249 9.59 -11.77 10.48
CA LEU A 249 10.29 -12.75 9.64
C LEU A 249 11.71 -13.02 10.16
N ALA A 250 12.48 -11.96 10.43
CA ALA A 250 13.85 -12.09 10.95
C ALA A 250 13.89 -12.82 12.30
N LEU A 251 13.00 -12.47 13.23
CA LEU A 251 12.93 -13.12 14.55
C LEU A 251 12.54 -14.61 14.49
N HIS A 252 11.86 -15.03 13.41
CA HIS A 252 11.52 -16.43 13.15
C HIS A 252 12.56 -17.14 12.25
N ALA A 253 13.71 -16.51 11.99
CA ALA A 253 14.76 -17.01 11.08
C ALA A 253 14.23 -17.34 9.67
N LEU A 254 13.31 -16.50 9.16
CA LEU A 254 12.74 -16.62 7.82
C LEU A 254 13.33 -15.59 6.86
N PRO A 255 13.36 -15.86 5.54
CA PRO A 255 13.83 -14.90 4.54
C PRO A 255 13.06 -13.57 4.61
N VAL A 256 13.81 -12.46 4.65
CA VAL A 256 13.25 -11.10 4.78
C VAL A 256 13.14 -10.41 3.43
N ASP A 257 14.00 -10.77 2.48
CA ASP A 257 14.09 -10.10 1.19
C ASP A 257 12.84 -10.28 0.34
N GLY A 258 12.45 -9.20 -0.34
CA GLY A 258 11.23 -9.17 -1.15
C GLY A 258 9.92 -9.00 -0.36
N TYR A 259 9.96 -9.08 0.98
CA TYR A 259 8.77 -8.89 1.82
C TYR A 259 8.48 -7.44 2.16
N SER A 260 7.21 -7.06 2.03
CA SER A 260 6.69 -5.75 2.41
C SER A 260 5.25 -5.87 2.90
N ALA A 261 4.64 -4.77 3.35
CA ALA A 261 3.21 -4.76 3.68
C ALA A 261 2.33 -5.26 2.52
N HIS A 262 2.78 -5.11 1.26
CA HIS A 262 2.05 -5.60 0.11
C HIS A 262 2.06 -7.12 -0.03
N SER A 263 3.04 -7.79 0.56
CA SER A 263 3.16 -9.26 0.54
C SER A 263 1.95 -9.96 1.17
N LEU A 264 1.31 -9.34 2.18
CA LEU A 264 0.10 -9.87 2.83
C LEU A 264 -1.08 -9.91 1.86
N ARG A 265 -1.33 -8.80 1.16
CA ARG A 265 -2.37 -8.72 0.12
C ARG A 265 -2.05 -9.63 -1.06
N ALA A 266 -0.81 -9.63 -1.55
CA ALA A 266 -0.37 -10.50 -2.62
C ALA A 266 -0.55 -11.98 -2.24
N GLY A 267 -0.20 -12.34 -1.01
CA GLY A 267 -0.38 -13.66 -0.44
C GLY A 267 -1.83 -14.13 -0.46
N LEU A 268 -2.79 -13.27 -0.07
CA LEU A 268 -4.21 -13.60 -0.16
C LEU A 268 -4.63 -13.86 -1.61
N VAL A 269 -4.34 -12.93 -2.53
CA VAL A 269 -4.74 -13.05 -3.94
C VAL A 269 -4.19 -14.33 -4.55
N THR A 270 -2.90 -14.58 -4.36
CA THR A 270 -2.22 -15.79 -4.86
C THR A 270 -2.78 -17.07 -4.24
N SER A 271 -3.02 -17.09 -2.92
CA SER A 271 -3.53 -18.28 -2.24
C SER A 271 -4.98 -18.58 -2.59
N ALA A 272 -5.84 -17.55 -2.67
CA ALA A 272 -7.24 -17.70 -3.05
C ALA A 272 -7.37 -18.21 -4.49
N PHE A 273 -6.55 -17.68 -5.40
CA PHE A 273 -6.52 -18.15 -6.78
C PHE A 273 -6.07 -19.61 -6.88
N ARG A 274 -4.99 -19.99 -6.18
CA ARG A 274 -4.53 -21.40 -6.11
C ARG A 274 -5.59 -22.33 -5.53
N ALA A 275 -6.40 -21.84 -4.59
CA ALA A 275 -7.54 -22.58 -4.03
C ALA A 275 -8.78 -22.63 -4.94
N GLY A 276 -8.70 -22.10 -6.17
CA GLY A 276 -9.80 -22.11 -7.13
C GLY A 276 -10.87 -21.05 -6.90
N ALA A 277 -10.63 -20.04 -6.05
CA ALA A 277 -11.60 -18.98 -5.83
C ALA A 277 -11.81 -18.17 -7.13
N PRO A 278 -13.06 -17.84 -7.49
CA PRO A 278 -13.33 -17.09 -8.71
C PRO A 278 -12.79 -15.65 -8.60
N ILE A 279 -12.31 -15.12 -9.72
CA ILE A 279 -11.64 -13.80 -9.80
C ILE A 279 -12.52 -12.69 -9.21
N TRP A 280 -13.82 -12.70 -9.49
CA TRP A 280 -14.76 -11.69 -8.96
C TRP A 280 -14.81 -11.68 -7.42
N ALA A 281 -14.67 -12.84 -6.77
CA ALA A 281 -14.67 -12.93 -5.31
C ALA A 281 -13.38 -12.35 -4.74
N ILE A 282 -12.24 -12.62 -5.38
CA ILE A 282 -10.93 -12.03 -5.04
C ILE A 282 -10.96 -10.50 -5.23
N GLN A 283 -11.56 -10.02 -6.33
CA GLN A 283 -11.74 -8.59 -6.60
C GLN A 283 -12.62 -7.92 -5.55
N ARG A 284 -13.77 -8.54 -5.20
CA ARG A 284 -14.67 -8.07 -4.15
C ARG A 284 -13.96 -7.98 -2.80
N GLN A 285 -13.19 -9.02 -2.42
CA GLN A 285 -12.48 -9.02 -1.14
C GLN A 285 -11.41 -7.93 -1.08
N THR A 286 -10.65 -7.76 -2.16
CA THR A 286 -9.49 -6.87 -2.17
C THR A 286 -9.81 -5.45 -2.69
N GLY A 287 -10.98 -5.20 -3.26
CA GLY A 287 -11.35 -3.91 -3.85
C GLY A 287 -10.57 -3.58 -5.14
N GLN A 288 -10.08 -4.60 -5.86
CA GLN A 288 -9.43 -4.43 -7.15
C GLN A 288 -10.47 -4.28 -8.26
N ARG A 289 -10.49 -3.12 -8.94
CA ARG A 289 -11.44 -2.84 -10.01
C ARG A 289 -11.07 -3.42 -11.39
N SER A 290 -9.79 -3.76 -11.60
CA SER A 290 -9.32 -4.25 -12.90
C SER A 290 -8.77 -5.66 -12.78
N GLU A 291 -9.29 -6.54 -13.63
CA GLU A 291 -8.85 -7.92 -13.77
C GLU A 291 -7.37 -8.03 -14.13
N SER A 292 -6.85 -7.13 -14.97
CA SER A 292 -5.42 -7.03 -15.31
C SER A 292 -4.50 -6.87 -14.08
N THR A 293 -5.04 -6.36 -12.96
CA THR A 293 -4.29 -6.20 -11.71
C THR A 293 -4.29 -7.47 -10.89
N VAL A 294 -5.34 -8.30 -10.98
CA VAL A 294 -5.37 -9.65 -10.38
C VAL A 294 -4.47 -10.59 -11.17
N HIS A 295 -4.55 -10.54 -12.51
CA HIS A 295 -3.70 -11.34 -13.41
C HIS A 295 -2.20 -11.09 -13.23
N ARG A 296 -1.80 -9.91 -12.74
CA ARG A 296 -0.40 -9.64 -12.37
C ARG A 296 0.12 -10.53 -11.25
N TYR A 297 -0.74 -11.02 -10.35
CA TYR A 297 -0.37 -11.98 -9.31
C TYR A 297 -0.34 -13.42 -9.86
N ILE A 298 -1.14 -13.70 -10.90
CA ILE A 298 -1.17 -14.99 -11.61
C ILE A 298 0.14 -15.21 -12.38
N ARG A 299 0.67 -14.16 -13.03
CA ARG A 299 1.96 -14.23 -13.76
C ARG A 299 3.17 -14.56 -12.87
N GLY A 300 3.05 -14.46 -11.55
CA GLY A 300 4.08 -14.83 -10.58
C GLY A 300 3.94 -16.25 -10.04
N LEU A 301 2.92 -17.01 -10.46
CA LEU A 301 2.80 -18.44 -10.18
C LEU A 301 3.82 -19.22 -11.02
N ASN A 302 4.25 -20.37 -10.52
CA ASN A 302 5.10 -21.28 -11.30
C ASN A 302 4.36 -21.65 -12.60
N ALA A 303 5.06 -21.74 -13.74
CA ALA A 303 4.45 -22.02 -15.05
C ALA A 303 3.66 -23.34 -15.11
N PHE A 304 3.94 -24.26 -14.18
CA PHE A 304 3.22 -25.53 -14.02
C PHE A 304 2.01 -25.44 -13.07
N GLU A 305 1.92 -24.41 -12.22
CA GLU A 305 0.80 -24.22 -11.32
C GLU A 305 -0.39 -23.58 -12.04
N CYS A 306 -1.58 -24.17 -11.88
CA CYS A 306 -2.79 -23.73 -12.59
C CYS A 306 -2.62 -23.75 -14.13
N ASN A 307 -1.75 -24.63 -14.63
CA ASN A 307 -1.50 -24.79 -16.05
C ASN A 307 -2.74 -25.37 -16.73
N ALA A 308 -3.17 -24.75 -17.84
CA ALA A 308 -4.37 -25.17 -18.56
C ALA A 308 -4.23 -26.59 -19.15
N ALA A 309 -3.03 -26.94 -19.65
CA ALA A 309 -2.77 -28.27 -20.21
C ALA A 309 -2.89 -29.36 -19.14
N ALA A 310 -2.39 -29.11 -17.92
CA ALA A 310 -2.50 -30.05 -16.80
C ALA A 310 -3.93 -30.27 -16.28
N ARG A 311 -4.93 -29.56 -16.82
CA ARG A 311 -6.36 -29.77 -16.50
C ARG A 311 -7.13 -30.48 -17.60
N VAL A 312 -6.54 -30.66 -18.77
CA VAL A 312 -7.18 -31.27 -19.95
C VAL A 312 -6.43 -32.49 -20.48
N LEU A 313 -5.20 -32.72 -20.02
CA LEU A 313 -4.39 -33.93 -20.20
C LEU A 313 -4.35 -34.69 -18.88
#